data_AF-A0A2E5XGL8-F1
#
_entry.id   AF-A0A2E5XGL8-F1
#
_cell.length_a   1.000
_cell.length_b   1.000
_cell.length_c   1.000
_cell.angle_alpha   90.00
_cell.angle_beta   90.00
_cell.angle_gamma   90.00
#
_symmetry.space_group_name_H-M   'P 1'
#
loop_
_entity.id
_entity.type
_entity.pdbx_description
1 polymer ?
#
loop_
_entity_poly.entity_id
_entity_poly.type
_entity_poly.pdbx_seq_one_letter_code
_entity_poly.pdbx_strand_id
1 'polypeptide(L)'
;MLVAVFFVGSGFLVVGQTQRKVPQTVLDQAEAATRDLGKQVILGNHAVALERMYPRWKKRAAKKLRGGKAELAQRLEEIPRQMARQGITMLRYEVKKPVTAHEVVLLRGEDKAGRPIQMFLEWLVFVPTRAEYRVIDPQTSLSKRVETFGYQIAVNKKGTADWHFIDGRNLTIANLRSFFPSLPENPKLLGLPKVGGGEIK
;
A
#
# COMPACT_ATOMS: atom_id res chain seq x y z
N MET A 1 38.20 26.70 45.93
CA MET A 1 37.01 27.30 45.29
C MET A 1 37.05 26.93 43.82
N LEU A 2 36.17 26.03 43.38
CA LEU A 2 36.14 25.44 42.04
C LEU A 2 35.36 26.37 41.10
N VAL A 3 35.90 26.71 39.94
CA VAL A 3 35.14 27.36 38.84
C VAL A 3 35.15 26.39 37.67
N ALA A 4 33.97 25.85 37.37
CA ALA A 4 33.71 24.99 36.22
C ALA A 4 33.48 25.86 34.97
N VAL A 5 34.21 25.56 33.89
CA VAL A 5 33.97 26.13 32.56
C VAL A 5 33.21 25.09 31.74
N PHE A 6 31.99 25.44 31.35
CA PHE A 6 31.17 24.67 30.42
C PHE A 6 31.65 24.90 28.98
N PHE A 7 32.15 23.85 28.32
CA PHE A 7 32.18 23.82 26.85
C PHE A 7 30.90 23.15 26.34
N VAL A 8 30.05 23.95 25.71
CA VAL A 8 28.85 23.52 25.01
C VAL A 8 29.28 22.82 23.73
N GLY A 9 29.23 21.48 23.73
CA GLY A 9 29.29 20.69 22.52
C GLY A 9 27.94 20.76 21.81
N SER A 10 27.91 21.41 20.64
CA SER A 10 26.78 21.40 19.72
C SER A 10 26.57 20.01 19.11
N GLY A 11 26.01 19.09 19.89
CA GLY A 11 25.50 17.83 19.41
C GLY A 11 24.13 18.06 18.74
N PHE A 12 24.07 17.90 17.42
CA PHE A 12 22.81 17.74 16.71
C PHE A 12 22.03 16.60 17.38
N LEU A 13 20.94 16.93 18.06
CA LEU A 13 19.99 15.95 18.57
C LEU A 13 19.36 15.25 17.36
N VAL A 14 19.83 14.05 17.07
CA VAL A 14 19.05 13.06 16.33
C VAL A 14 17.78 12.85 17.14
N VAL A 15 16.68 13.45 16.69
CA VAL A 15 15.35 13.18 17.23
C VAL A 15 15.07 11.71 16.91
N GLY A 16 15.40 10.84 17.86
CA GLY A 16 15.02 9.43 17.82
C GLY A 16 13.51 9.37 17.72
N GLN A 17 13.01 8.94 16.56
CA GLN A 17 11.62 8.58 16.43
C GLN A 17 11.37 7.40 17.35
N THR A 18 10.84 7.66 18.54
CA THR A 18 10.22 6.65 19.38
C THR A 18 9.05 6.10 18.56
N GLN A 19 9.25 4.89 18.03
CA GLN A 19 8.28 4.18 17.20
C GLN A 19 7.05 3.88 18.06
N ARG A 20 6.07 4.81 18.12
CA ARG A 20 4.80 4.57 18.82
C ARG A 20 4.19 3.31 18.21
N LYS A 21 4.02 2.28 19.04
CA LYS A 21 3.43 1.01 18.63
C LYS A 21 2.04 1.27 18.07
N VAL A 22 1.81 0.87 16.83
CA VAL A 22 0.51 1.03 16.16
C VAL A 22 -0.56 0.26 16.95
N PRO A 23 -1.73 0.85 17.27
CA PRO A 23 -2.78 0.15 17.99
C PRO A 23 -3.24 -1.11 17.25
N GLN A 24 -3.47 -2.21 17.98
CA GLN A 24 -3.93 -3.47 17.38
C GLN A 24 -5.25 -3.30 16.61
N THR A 25 -6.14 -2.43 17.11
CA THR A 25 -7.41 -2.10 16.45
C THR A 25 -7.22 -1.55 15.04
N VAL A 26 -6.15 -0.78 14.78
CA VAL A 26 -5.83 -0.27 13.44
C VAL A 26 -5.42 -1.40 12.51
N LEU A 27 -4.65 -2.37 13.01
CA LEU A 27 -4.22 -3.54 12.24
C LEU A 27 -5.43 -4.41 11.88
N ASP A 28 -6.31 -4.66 12.85
CA ASP A 28 -7.52 -5.47 12.64
C ASP A 28 -8.49 -4.79 11.66
N GLN A 29 -8.66 -3.47 11.76
CA GLN A 29 -9.45 -2.69 10.81
C GLN A 29 -8.86 -2.72 9.40
N ALA A 30 -7.53 -2.59 9.26
CA ALA A 30 -6.86 -2.66 7.97
C ALA A 30 -7.02 -4.04 7.32
N GLU A 31 -6.91 -5.12 8.11
CA GLU A 31 -7.17 -6.48 7.64
C GLU A 31 -8.60 -6.62 7.15
N ALA A 32 -9.58 -6.21 7.97
CA ALA A 32 -11.00 -6.29 7.64
C ALA A 32 -11.33 -5.51 6.36
N ALA A 33 -10.85 -4.26 6.26
CA ALA A 33 -11.09 -3.42 5.10
C ALA A 33 -10.44 -3.99 3.82
N THR A 34 -9.25 -4.58 3.93
CA THR A 34 -8.59 -5.26 2.81
C THR A 34 -9.36 -6.51 2.38
N ARG A 35 -9.88 -7.29 3.35
CA ARG A 35 -10.70 -8.47 3.10
C ARG A 35 -11.99 -8.08 2.37
N ASP A 36 -12.63 -6.99 2.78
CA ASP A 36 -13.84 -6.50 2.12
C ASP A 36 -13.56 -5.99 0.72
N LEU A 37 -12.44 -5.30 0.48
CA LEU A 37 -12.01 -4.98 -0.88
C LEU A 37 -11.82 -6.25 -1.73
N GLY A 38 -11.10 -7.25 -1.20
CA GLY A 38 -10.86 -8.52 -1.89
C GLY A 38 -12.15 -9.24 -2.28
N LYS A 39 -13.13 -9.30 -1.38
CA LYS A 39 -14.46 -9.86 -1.68
C LYS A 39 -15.13 -9.16 -2.86
N GLN A 40 -15.12 -7.83 -2.89
CA GLN A 40 -15.72 -7.07 -3.99
C GLN A 40 -15.04 -7.36 -5.33
N VAL A 41 -13.71 -7.46 -5.34
CA VAL A 41 -12.94 -7.80 -6.55
C VAL A 41 -13.25 -9.21 -7.04
N ILE A 42 -13.38 -10.20 -6.15
CA ILE A 42 -13.75 -11.58 -6.53
C ILE A 42 -15.17 -11.63 -7.11
N LEU A 43 -16.10 -10.84 -6.56
CA LEU A 43 -17.48 -10.75 -7.03
C LEU A 43 -17.64 -9.99 -8.36
N GLY A 44 -16.55 -9.50 -8.97
CA GLY A 44 -16.59 -8.76 -10.23
C GLY A 44 -16.82 -7.25 -10.05
N ASN A 45 -16.93 -6.75 -8.82
CA ASN A 45 -17.20 -5.34 -8.52
C ASN A 45 -15.90 -4.51 -8.54
N HIS A 46 -15.23 -4.50 -9.70
CA HIS A 46 -13.91 -3.87 -9.87
C HIS A 46 -13.94 -2.33 -9.74
N ALA A 47 -15.11 -1.70 -9.93
CA ALA A 47 -15.30 -0.27 -9.70
C ALA A 47 -14.93 0.13 -8.25
N VAL A 48 -15.23 -0.73 -7.27
CA VAL A 48 -14.89 -0.50 -5.86
C VAL A 48 -13.38 -0.36 -5.65
N ALA A 49 -12.57 -1.11 -6.41
CA ALA A 49 -11.12 -1.01 -6.34
C ALA A 49 -10.60 0.35 -6.83
N LEU A 50 -11.24 0.94 -7.84
CA LEU A 50 -10.92 2.29 -8.31
C LEU A 50 -11.40 3.37 -7.33
N GLU A 51 -12.60 3.21 -6.79
CA GLU A 51 -13.18 4.14 -5.80
C GLU A 51 -12.28 4.22 -4.56
N ARG A 52 -11.96 3.07 -3.98
CA ARG A 52 -11.12 2.95 -2.78
C ARG A 52 -9.62 3.06 -3.06
N MET A 53 -9.20 3.30 -4.31
CA MET A 53 -7.80 3.55 -4.62
C MET A 53 -7.32 4.84 -3.95
N TYR A 54 -6.14 4.80 -3.31
CA TYR A 54 -5.57 5.94 -2.63
C TYR A 54 -5.55 7.20 -3.53
N PRO A 55 -6.14 8.34 -3.14
CA PRO A 55 -6.44 9.43 -4.08
C PRO A 55 -5.21 10.01 -4.77
N ARG A 56 -4.09 10.18 -4.05
CA ARG A 56 -2.83 10.68 -4.63
C ARG A 56 -2.22 9.67 -5.59
N TRP A 57 -2.32 8.38 -5.27
CA TRP A 57 -1.90 7.30 -6.17
C TRP A 57 -2.76 7.27 -7.43
N LYS A 58 -4.08 7.27 -7.29
CA LYS A 58 -5.05 7.33 -8.39
C LYS A 58 -4.80 8.53 -9.31
N LYS A 59 -4.57 9.72 -8.74
CA LYS A 59 -4.23 10.94 -9.50
C LYS A 59 -2.92 10.77 -10.28
N ARG A 60 -1.89 10.18 -9.67
CA ARG A 60 -0.60 9.94 -10.34
C ARG A 60 -0.73 8.91 -11.46
N ALA A 61 -1.45 7.81 -11.22
CA ALA A 61 -1.70 6.78 -12.23
C ALA A 61 -2.44 7.35 -13.44
N ALA A 62 -3.51 8.11 -13.20
CA ALA A 62 -4.27 8.77 -14.26
C ALA A 62 -3.42 9.77 -15.07
N LYS A 63 -2.52 10.54 -14.44
CA LYS A 63 -1.66 11.52 -15.13
C LYS A 63 -0.72 10.87 -16.16
N LYS A 64 -0.39 9.58 -16.01
CA LYS A 64 0.45 8.85 -16.96
C LYS A 64 -0.29 8.41 -18.22
N LEU A 65 -1.62 8.55 -18.24
CA LEU A 65 -2.48 8.11 -19.33
C LEU A 65 -3.00 9.32 -20.11
N ARG A 66 -3.06 9.22 -21.43
CA ARG A 66 -3.58 10.30 -22.28
C ARG A 66 -5.04 10.59 -21.99
N GLY A 67 -5.85 9.54 -21.78
CA GLY A 67 -7.26 9.65 -21.39
C GLY A 67 -7.50 9.79 -19.87
N GLY A 68 -6.45 10.02 -19.08
CA GLY A 68 -6.57 10.37 -17.68
C GLY A 68 -7.30 9.33 -16.83
N LYS A 69 -8.30 9.80 -16.06
CA LYS A 69 -9.07 8.94 -15.14
C LYS A 69 -10.01 7.97 -15.88
N ALA A 70 -10.57 8.39 -17.01
CA ALA A 70 -11.50 7.56 -17.78
C ALA A 70 -10.76 6.33 -18.36
N GLU A 71 -9.58 6.56 -18.95
CA GLU A 71 -8.73 5.48 -19.45
C GLU A 71 -8.25 4.58 -18.30
N LEU A 72 -7.91 5.14 -17.13
CA LEU A 72 -7.56 4.34 -15.95
C LEU A 72 -8.70 3.40 -15.54
N ALA A 73 -9.94 3.92 -15.48
CA ALA A 73 -11.12 3.13 -15.14
C ALA A 73 -11.34 2.00 -16.16
N GLN A 74 -11.32 2.34 -17.45
CA GLN A 74 -11.50 1.39 -18.53
C GLN A 74 -10.45 0.27 -18.49
N ARG A 75 -9.17 0.61 -18.26
CA ARG A 75 -8.10 -0.38 -18.13
C ARG A 75 -8.34 -1.34 -16.97
N LEU A 76 -8.84 -0.86 -15.83
CA LEU A 76 -9.14 -1.72 -14.67
C LEU A 76 -10.33 -2.65 -14.93
N GLU A 77 -11.37 -2.16 -15.61
CA GLU A 77 -12.52 -2.98 -16.04
C GLU A 77 -12.16 -4.02 -17.10
N GLU A 78 -11.11 -3.79 -17.89
CA GLU A 78 -10.66 -4.72 -18.93
C GLU A 78 -9.81 -5.87 -18.37
N ILE A 79 -9.17 -5.71 -17.21
CA ILE A 79 -8.29 -6.75 -16.61
C ILE A 79 -9.01 -8.11 -16.47
N PRO A 80 -10.22 -8.21 -15.88
CA PRO A 80 -10.91 -9.49 -15.76
C PRO A 80 -11.26 -10.10 -17.12
N ARG A 81 -11.64 -9.25 -18.09
CA ARG A 81 -11.94 -9.70 -19.46
C ARG A 81 -10.70 -10.26 -20.16
N GLN A 82 -9.55 -9.60 -19.98
CA GLN A 82 -8.26 -10.08 -20.48
C GLN A 82 -7.85 -11.38 -19.82
N MET A 83 -7.98 -11.49 -18.50
CA MET A 83 -7.71 -12.72 -17.77
C MET A 83 -8.57 -13.87 -18.31
N ALA A 84 -9.88 -13.66 -18.46
CA ALA A 84 -10.79 -14.68 -19.00
C ALA A 84 -10.41 -15.10 -20.43
N ARG A 85 -10.09 -14.15 -21.32
CA ARG A 85 -9.61 -14.43 -22.68
C ARG A 85 -8.31 -15.23 -22.71
N GLN A 86 -7.46 -15.06 -21.70
CA GLN A 86 -6.21 -15.81 -21.51
C GLN A 86 -6.41 -17.15 -20.78
N GLY A 87 -7.65 -17.56 -20.50
CA GLY A 87 -7.94 -18.78 -19.76
C GLY A 87 -7.51 -18.72 -18.29
N ILE A 88 -7.39 -17.51 -17.72
CA ILE A 88 -7.01 -17.28 -16.33
C ILE A 88 -8.27 -17.05 -15.50
N THR A 89 -8.49 -17.90 -14.51
CA THR A 89 -9.59 -17.80 -13.54
C THR A 89 -9.04 -17.72 -12.13
N MET A 90 -9.42 -16.71 -11.35
CA MET A 90 -9.08 -16.65 -9.92
C MET A 90 -9.93 -17.68 -9.17
N LEU A 91 -9.27 -18.59 -8.44
CA LEU A 91 -9.93 -19.63 -7.64
C LEU A 91 -10.07 -19.21 -6.18
N ARG A 92 -9.05 -18.54 -5.64
CA ARG A 92 -8.98 -18.17 -4.22
C ARG A 92 -8.27 -16.84 -4.06
N TYR A 93 -8.72 -16.06 -3.09
CA TYR A 93 -8.04 -14.85 -2.64
C TYR A 93 -8.08 -14.78 -1.11
N GLU A 94 -6.91 -14.64 -0.50
CA GLU A 94 -6.74 -14.65 0.94
C GLU A 94 -6.05 -13.37 1.38
N VAL A 95 -6.57 -12.79 2.45
CA VAL A 95 -5.95 -11.69 3.18
C VAL A 95 -5.34 -12.26 4.46
N LYS A 96 -4.04 -12.03 4.64
CA LYS A 96 -3.28 -12.46 5.81
C LYS A 96 -3.20 -11.33 6.85
N LYS A 97 -2.73 -11.68 8.05
CA LYS A 97 -2.47 -10.70 9.12
C LYS A 97 -1.49 -9.61 8.66
N PRO A 98 -1.72 -8.33 9.00
CA PRO A 98 -0.77 -7.27 8.73
C PRO A 98 0.61 -7.57 9.32
N VAL A 99 1.67 -7.25 8.60
CA VAL A 99 3.04 -7.53 9.03
C VAL A 99 3.72 -6.30 9.64
N THR A 100 3.40 -5.12 9.13
CA THR A 100 4.01 -3.86 9.53
C THR A 100 3.02 -2.73 9.34
N ALA A 101 3.08 -1.71 10.20
CA ALA A 101 2.34 -0.48 10.03
C ALA A 101 3.19 0.73 10.42
N HIS A 102 2.93 1.85 9.77
CA HIS A 102 3.64 3.10 10.00
C HIS A 102 2.64 4.22 10.19
N GLU A 103 2.95 5.11 11.14
CA GLU A 103 2.35 6.43 11.19
C GLU A 103 3.09 7.33 10.21
N VAL A 104 2.37 7.95 9.28
CA VAL A 104 2.97 8.79 8.24
C VAL A 104 2.38 10.19 8.25
N VAL A 105 3.25 11.16 7.96
CA VAL A 105 2.88 12.57 7.82
C VAL A 105 2.84 12.91 6.33
N LEU A 106 1.71 13.42 5.86
CA LEU A 106 1.49 13.60 4.43
C LEU A 106 2.21 14.78 3.80
N LEU A 107 2.40 15.89 4.53
CA LEU A 107 3.14 17.02 3.98
C LEU A 107 4.07 17.67 5.02
N ARG A 108 4.83 18.64 4.51
CA ARG A 108 5.79 19.51 5.19
C ARG A 108 5.70 20.81 4.38
N GLY A 109 5.36 21.94 4.96
CA GLY A 109 5.28 23.23 4.22
C GLY A 109 4.92 24.33 5.19
N GLU A 110 5.19 25.62 5.00
CA GLU A 110 5.41 26.55 6.14
C GLU A 110 4.29 27.57 6.47
N ASP A 111 4.28 28.13 7.69
CA ASP A 111 3.30 29.07 8.22
C ASP A 111 3.72 30.54 7.98
N LYS A 112 2.95 31.52 8.50
CA LYS A 112 3.16 32.96 8.22
C LYS A 112 4.54 33.51 8.64
N ALA A 113 5.29 32.80 9.46
CA ALA A 113 6.66 33.15 9.84
C ALA A 113 7.73 32.33 9.08
N GLY A 114 7.34 31.49 8.11
CA GLY A 114 8.21 30.51 7.47
C GLY A 114 8.37 29.20 8.26
N ARG A 115 7.37 28.75 9.04
CA ARG A 115 7.47 27.50 9.85
C ARG A 115 6.66 26.30 9.31
N PRO A 116 7.23 25.12 8.99
CA PRO A 116 6.51 23.98 8.40
C PRO A 116 5.21 23.49 9.12
N ILE A 117 4.02 23.77 8.59
CA ILE A 117 2.71 23.11 8.74
C ILE A 117 2.21 22.41 7.46
N GLN A 118 2.07 21.09 7.52
CA GLN A 118 0.89 20.37 7.02
C GLN A 118 0.94 18.94 7.55
N MET A 119 0.04 18.57 8.44
CA MET A 119 0.10 17.26 9.09
C MET A 119 -1.25 16.57 9.02
N PHE A 120 -1.46 15.79 7.98
CA PHE A 120 -2.41 14.68 8.06
C PHE A 120 -1.61 13.47 8.52
N LEU A 121 -1.94 13.01 9.73
CA LEU A 121 -1.48 11.72 10.23
C LEU A 121 -2.32 10.65 9.58
N GLU A 122 -1.69 9.78 8.80
CA GLU A 122 -2.32 8.58 8.26
C GLU A 122 -1.67 7.34 8.89
N TRP A 123 -2.47 6.29 9.04
CA TRP A 123 -1.95 4.94 9.21
C TRP A 123 -1.68 4.35 7.84
N LEU A 124 -0.49 3.77 7.69
CA LEU A 124 -0.09 3.02 6.51
C LEU A 124 0.21 1.58 6.93
N VAL A 125 -0.67 0.65 6.58
CA VAL A 125 -0.60 -0.75 7.03
C VAL A 125 -0.34 -1.67 5.85
N PHE A 126 0.67 -2.53 5.97
CA PHE A 126 1.02 -3.52 4.96
C PHE A 126 0.30 -4.84 5.23
N VAL A 127 -0.64 -5.18 4.34
CA VAL A 127 -1.53 -6.34 4.48
C VAL A 127 -1.20 -7.37 3.39
N PRO A 128 -0.53 -8.49 3.71
CA PRO A 128 -0.18 -9.51 2.73
C PRO A 128 -1.41 -10.22 2.17
N THR A 129 -1.32 -10.62 0.91
CA THR A 129 -2.39 -11.30 0.17
C THR A 129 -1.84 -12.51 -0.57
N ARG A 130 -2.65 -13.56 -0.71
CA ARG A 130 -2.36 -14.73 -1.55
C ARG A 130 -3.53 -14.94 -2.52
N ALA A 131 -3.24 -15.12 -3.79
CA ALA A 131 -4.25 -15.46 -4.77
C ALA A 131 -3.87 -16.73 -5.52
N GLU A 132 -4.81 -17.65 -5.69
CA GLU A 132 -4.66 -18.85 -6.51
C GLU A 132 -5.46 -18.67 -7.80
N TYR A 133 -4.85 -19.06 -8.92
CA TYR A 133 -5.44 -19.01 -10.23
C TYR A 133 -5.39 -20.38 -10.89
N ARG A 134 -6.40 -20.68 -11.69
CA ARG A 134 -6.32 -21.66 -12.77
C ARG A 134 -5.87 -20.92 -14.02
N VAL A 135 -4.88 -21.45 -14.71
CA VAL A 135 -4.40 -20.95 -16.00
C VAL A 135 -4.51 -22.08 -17.00
N ILE A 136 -5.22 -21.85 -18.11
CA ILE A 136 -5.24 -22.77 -19.24
C ILE A 136 -4.04 -22.44 -20.11
N ASP A 137 -3.17 -23.43 -20.31
CA ASP A 137 -2.01 -23.29 -21.19
C ASP A 137 -2.51 -23.23 -22.65
N PRO A 138 -2.25 -22.14 -23.40
CA PRO A 138 -2.79 -21.99 -24.75
C PRO A 138 -2.19 -22.96 -25.77
N GLN A 139 -1.02 -23.56 -25.47
CA GLN A 139 -0.37 -24.51 -26.37
C GLN A 139 -0.85 -25.95 -26.11
N THR A 140 -1.01 -26.31 -24.84
CA THR A 140 -1.34 -27.70 -24.45
C THR A 140 -2.80 -27.91 -24.06
N SER A 141 -3.57 -26.83 -23.87
CA SER A 141 -4.95 -26.83 -23.33
C SER A 141 -5.09 -27.44 -21.92
N LEU A 142 -3.96 -27.75 -21.25
CA LEU A 142 -3.95 -28.27 -19.90
C LEU A 142 -4.09 -27.15 -18.88
N SER A 143 -4.83 -27.41 -17.79
CA SER A 143 -4.96 -26.46 -16.70
C SER A 143 -3.81 -26.60 -15.71
N LYS A 144 -3.16 -25.48 -15.36
CA LYS A 144 -2.18 -25.38 -14.29
C LYS A 144 -2.75 -24.53 -13.15
N ARG A 145 -2.33 -24.81 -11.92
CA ARG A 145 -2.64 -23.95 -10.77
C ARG A 145 -1.44 -23.08 -10.48
N VAL A 146 -1.65 -21.78 -10.33
CA VAL A 146 -0.60 -20.81 -10.04
C VAL A 146 -1.00 -20.05 -8.79
N GLU A 147 -0.09 -19.94 -7.83
CA GLU A 147 -0.25 -19.00 -6.72
C GLU A 147 0.55 -17.73 -6.96
N THR A 148 0.02 -16.64 -6.42
CA THR A 148 0.72 -15.36 -6.35
C THR A 148 0.66 -14.83 -4.92
N PHE A 149 1.76 -14.25 -4.49
CA PHE A 149 1.90 -13.52 -3.25
C PHE A 149 2.01 -12.04 -3.58
N GLY A 150 1.25 -11.23 -2.86
CA GLY A 150 1.27 -9.79 -2.97
C GLY A 150 0.91 -9.15 -1.65
N TYR A 151 0.60 -7.86 -1.69
CA TYR A 151 0.06 -7.15 -0.54
C TYR A 151 -0.69 -5.90 -0.98
N GLN A 152 -1.64 -5.49 -0.15
CA GLN A 152 -2.24 -4.17 -0.22
C GLN A 152 -1.59 -3.28 0.83
N ILE A 153 -1.43 -2.00 0.49
CA ILE A 153 -1.10 -0.96 1.45
C ILE A 153 -2.41 -0.27 1.80
N ALA A 154 -2.94 -0.57 2.98
CA ALA A 154 -4.15 0.03 3.51
C ALA A 154 -3.80 1.36 4.19
N VAL A 155 -4.42 2.44 3.71
CA VAL A 155 -4.16 3.81 4.13
C VAL A 155 -5.42 4.39 4.75
N ASN A 156 -5.32 4.89 5.97
CA ASN A 156 -6.42 5.48 6.71
C ASN A 156 -6.00 6.82 7.32
N LYS A 157 -6.80 7.86 7.09
CA LYS A 157 -6.64 9.11 7.82
C LYS A 157 -7.09 8.88 9.27
N LYS A 158 -6.21 9.18 10.23
CA LYS A 158 -6.51 8.96 11.64
C LYS A 158 -7.81 9.66 12.04
N GLY A 159 -8.64 8.95 12.80
CA GLY A 159 -9.96 9.43 13.23
C GLY A 159 -11.06 9.32 12.18
N THR A 160 -10.81 8.65 11.04
CA THR A 160 -11.82 8.37 10.01
C THR A 160 -12.06 6.87 9.85
N ALA A 161 -13.23 6.50 9.36
CA ALA A 161 -13.55 5.10 9.03
C ALA A 161 -13.05 4.67 7.65
N ASP A 162 -12.65 5.62 6.80
CA ASP A 162 -12.39 5.36 5.39
C ASP A 162 -11.00 4.75 5.16
N TRP A 163 -10.98 3.60 4.53
CA TRP A 163 -9.76 2.90 4.11
C TRP A 163 -9.58 2.99 2.61
N HIS A 164 -8.37 3.36 2.22
CA HIS A 164 -7.94 3.43 0.83
C HIS A 164 -6.77 2.49 0.58
N PHE A 165 -6.56 2.10 -0.67
CA PHE A 165 -5.62 1.04 -1.01
C PHE A 165 -4.65 1.43 -2.11
N ILE A 166 -3.43 0.92 -1.99
CA ILE A 166 -2.43 0.88 -3.05
C ILE A 166 -2.02 -0.59 -3.24
N ASP A 167 -2.05 -1.07 -4.48
CA ASP A 167 -1.51 -2.40 -4.81
C ASP A 167 0.01 -2.36 -4.69
N GLY A 168 0.54 -3.12 -3.74
CA GLY A 168 1.96 -3.16 -3.40
C GLY A 168 2.83 -3.95 -4.38
N ARG A 169 2.23 -4.76 -5.28
CA ARG A 169 2.99 -5.67 -6.16
C ARG A 169 3.95 -4.96 -7.10
N ASN A 170 3.57 -3.78 -7.59
CA ASN A 170 4.35 -3.01 -8.56
C ASN A 170 4.93 -1.71 -7.97
N LEU A 171 4.96 -1.59 -6.65
CA LEU A 171 5.38 -0.36 -5.98
C LEU A 171 6.84 -0.42 -5.55
N THR A 172 7.65 0.51 -6.02
CA THR A 172 9.02 0.70 -5.52
C THR A 172 9.01 1.52 -4.22
N ILE A 173 10.01 1.31 -3.36
CA ILE A 173 10.17 2.09 -2.11
C ILE A 173 10.28 3.59 -2.41
N ALA A 174 11.02 3.97 -3.45
CA ALA A 174 11.13 5.36 -3.89
C ALA A 174 9.77 5.95 -4.27
N ASN A 175 8.94 5.20 -5.01
CA ASN A 175 7.59 5.63 -5.34
C ASN A 175 6.73 5.78 -4.08
N LEU A 176 6.77 4.82 -3.15
CA LEU A 176 6.02 4.91 -1.90
C LEU A 176 6.43 6.13 -1.07
N ARG A 177 7.74 6.35 -0.88
CA ARG A 177 8.30 7.50 -0.15
C ARG A 177 7.95 8.84 -0.78
N SER A 178 7.82 8.89 -2.11
CA SER A 178 7.38 10.13 -2.78
C SER A 178 5.93 10.54 -2.42
N PHE A 179 5.13 9.61 -1.90
CA PHE A 179 3.83 9.92 -1.28
C PHE A 179 3.96 10.12 0.23
N PHE A 180 4.80 9.32 0.88
CA PHE A 180 4.97 9.30 2.34
C PHE A 180 6.45 9.49 2.72
N PRO A 181 6.97 10.74 2.71
CA PRO A 181 8.40 10.99 2.87
C PRO A 181 8.95 10.57 4.24
N SER A 182 8.09 10.46 5.25
CA SER A 182 8.46 10.06 6.62
C SER A 182 8.71 8.56 6.80
N LEU A 183 8.48 7.74 5.78
CA LEU A 183 8.77 6.30 5.86
C LEU A 183 10.27 6.03 6.00
N PRO A 184 10.69 4.85 6.48
CA PRO A 184 12.08 4.43 6.42
C PRO A 184 12.61 4.23 4.99
N GLU A 185 13.90 4.46 4.76
CA GLU A 185 14.58 4.12 3.49
C GLU A 185 14.92 2.64 3.43
N ASN A 186 15.29 2.08 4.58
CA ASN A 186 15.73 0.71 4.71
C ASN A 186 14.54 -0.25 4.49
N PRO A 187 14.60 -1.14 3.49
CA PRO A 187 13.55 -2.12 3.22
C PRO A 187 13.21 -3.00 4.43
N LYS A 188 14.22 -3.35 5.25
CA LYS A 188 14.03 -4.17 6.45
C LYS A 188 13.19 -3.45 7.50
N LEU A 189 13.40 -2.14 7.67
CA LEU A 189 12.63 -1.31 8.60
C LEU A 189 11.22 -1.02 8.09
N LEU A 190 11.06 -0.94 6.77
CA LEU A 190 9.75 -0.76 6.15
C LEU A 190 8.88 -2.01 6.32
N GLY A 191 9.49 -3.19 6.39
CA GLY A 191 8.83 -4.46 6.66
C GLY A 191 7.85 -4.85 5.55
N LEU A 192 8.27 -4.68 4.30
CA LEU A 192 7.45 -5.00 3.12
C LEU A 192 7.16 -6.51 3.05
N PRO A 193 5.90 -6.92 2.79
CA PRO A 193 5.57 -8.30 2.50
C PRO A 193 6.28 -8.81 1.24
N LYS A 194 6.53 -10.13 1.20
CA LYS A 194 7.08 -10.78 -0.01
C LYS A 194 6.08 -10.69 -1.17
N VAL A 195 6.59 -10.44 -2.36
CA VAL A 195 5.87 -10.53 -3.63
C VAL A 195 6.47 -11.68 -4.43
N GLY A 196 5.64 -12.40 -5.17
CA GLY A 196 6.10 -13.50 -6.02
C GLY A 196 4.97 -14.44 -6.40
N GLY A 197 5.32 -15.68 -6.70
CA GLY A 197 4.37 -16.71 -7.09
C GLY A 197 5.05 -17.86 -7.80
N GLY A 198 4.27 -18.89 -8.11
CA GLY A 198 4.74 -20.08 -8.79
C GLY A 198 3.60 -21.05 -9.09
N GLU A 199 3.91 -22.07 -9.90
CA GLU A 199 3.01 -23.18 -10.13
C GLU A 199 2.87 -24.03 -8.86
N ILE A 200 1.64 -24.40 -8.54
CA ILE A 200 1.30 -25.32 -7.44
C ILE A 200 1.25 -26.72 -8.03
N LYS A 201 2.06 -27.63 -7.49
CA LYS A 201 2.04 -29.05 -7.85
C LYS A 201 0.85 -29.77 -7.22
#